data_AF-A0A5J4WCU6-F1
#
_entry.id   AF-A0A5J4WCU6-F1
#
_cell.length_a   1.000
_cell.length_b   1.000
_cell.length_c   1.000
_cell.angle_alpha   90.00
_cell.angle_beta   90.00
_cell.angle_gamma   90.00
#
_symmetry.space_group_name_H-M   'P 1'
#
loop_
_entity.id
_entity.type
_entity.pdbx_description
1 polymer ?
#
loop_
_entity_poly.entity_id
_entity_poly.type
_entity_poly.pdbx_seq_one_letter_code
_entity_poly.pdbx_strand_id
1 'polypeptide(L)'
;MINQGKKSSKSKSDHELSENAAYRFGGQIYGMINANIARNRSRQKQQDPESDSQWGAHMQNKKFIQLNYQRLRTEQLSRIPQLVRQRGLKLKKGMTQAEQQVIENEILRMDPSITAAAEAHGSVFAISNPAARRRIYTEGFPNCLLQELYEMNI
;
A
#
# COMPACT_ATOMS: atom_id res chain seq x y z
N MET A 1 78.08 -9.99 14.86
CA MET A 1 77.65 -9.01 13.83
C MET A 1 76.63 -9.69 12.95
N ILE A 2 75.35 -9.32 13.03
CA ILE A 2 74.30 -9.85 12.15
C ILE A 2 73.70 -8.64 11.45
N ASN A 3 73.86 -8.57 10.12
CA ASN A 3 73.11 -7.62 9.31
C ASN A 3 72.94 -8.16 7.90
N GLN A 4 71.78 -7.77 7.33
CA GLN A 4 71.27 -8.00 5.97
C GLN A 4 70.59 -9.37 5.76
N GLY A 5 69.37 -9.47 5.24
CA GLY A 5 68.45 -8.48 4.69
C GLY A 5 67.21 -9.19 4.12
N LYS A 6 66.27 -8.37 3.62
CA LYS A 6 64.99 -8.68 2.94
C LYS A 6 63.74 -8.53 3.81
N LYS A 7 63.30 -7.28 3.93
CA LYS A 7 61.90 -6.91 4.21
C LYS A 7 61.08 -7.11 2.94
N SER A 8 60.00 -7.88 3.03
CA SER A 8 58.97 -7.96 2.00
C SER A 8 58.26 -6.60 1.88
N SER A 9 58.01 -6.18 0.64
CA SER A 9 57.24 -4.97 0.33
C SER A 9 55.77 -5.19 0.70
N LYS A 10 55.27 -4.28 1.51
CA LYS A 10 53.88 -4.13 1.91
C LYS A 10 53.14 -3.38 0.80
N SER A 11 52.19 -4.02 0.13
CA SER A 11 51.16 -3.32 -0.65
C SER A 11 49.84 -3.37 0.14
N LYS A 12 49.66 -2.41 1.06
CA LYS A 12 48.32 -2.06 1.52
C LYS A 12 47.78 -1.06 0.50
N SER A 13 46.81 -1.48 -0.31
CA SER A 13 45.99 -0.54 -1.08
C SER A 13 44.99 0.08 -0.11
N ASP A 14 45.38 1.22 0.47
CA ASP A 14 44.46 2.05 1.23
C ASP A 14 43.52 2.73 0.21
N HIS A 15 42.31 2.17 0.08
CA HIS A 15 41.25 2.77 -0.73
C HIS A 15 40.61 3.89 0.11
N GLU A 16 41.30 5.03 0.20
CA GLU A 16 40.70 6.25 0.74
C GLU A 16 39.63 6.76 -0.23
N LEU A 17 38.39 6.33 0.01
CA LEU A 17 37.22 6.96 -0.57
C LEU A 17 37.18 8.41 -0.04
N SER A 18 37.59 9.36 -0.88
CA SER A 18 37.53 10.78 -0.57
C SER A 18 36.17 11.16 0.02
N GLU A 19 36.17 11.81 1.19
CA GLU A 19 34.96 12.31 1.86
C GLU A 19 34.09 13.17 0.94
N ASN A 20 34.71 13.83 -0.04
CA ASN A 20 34.06 14.65 -1.05
C ASN A 20 33.23 13.79 -2.04
N ALA A 21 33.70 12.58 -2.36
CA ALA A 21 32.95 11.62 -3.16
C ALA A 21 31.74 11.09 -2.36
N ALA A 22 31.94 10.71 -1.09
CA ALA A 22 30.86 10.23 -0.23
C ALA A 22 29.74 11.28 -0.05
N TYR A 23 30.09 12.55 0.14
CA TYR A 23 29.13 13.65 0.25
C TYR A 23 28.34 13.88 -1.04
N ARG A 24 29.01 13.86 -2.21
CA ARG A 24 28.35 14.02 -3.51
C ARG A 24 27.40 12.86 -3.84
N PHE A 25 27.82 11.62 -3.56
CA PHE A 25 26.97 10.45 -3.76
C PHE A 25 25.77 10.46 -2.82
N GLY A 26 25.97 10.81 -1.54
CA GLY A 26 24.87 10.98 -0.58
C GLY A 26 23.84 12.01 -1.02
N GLY A 27 24.30 13.19 -1.49
CA GLY A 27 23.43 14.24 -2.01
C GLY A 27 22.65 13.84 -3.26
N GLN A 28 23.27 13.12 -4.20
CA GLN A 28 22.59 12.60 -5.39
C GLN A 28 21.54 11.56 -5.03
N ILE A 29 21.85 10.62 -4.12
CA ILE A 29 20.90 9.60 -3.67
C ILE A 29 19.69 10.26 -2.99
N TYR A 30 19.94 11.25 -2.11
CA TYR A 30 18.87 11.98 -1.45
C TYR A 30 17.99 12.76 -2.44
N GLY A 31 18.61 13.40 -3.44
CA GLY A 31 17.89 14.07 -4.53
C GLY A 31 17.03 13.11 -5.36
N MET A 32 17.55 11.92 -5.70
CA MET A 32 16.80 10.88 -6.42
C MET A 32 15.60 10.36 -5.62
N ILE A 33 15.77 10.15 -4.31
CA ILE A 33 14.70 9.71 -3.40
C ILE A 33 13.60 10.76 -3.35
N ASN A 34 13.96 12.04 -3.12
CA ASN A 34 12.98 13.13 -3.03
C ASN A 34 12.24 13.34 -4.36
N ALA A 35 12.94 13.24 -5.50
CA ALA A 35 12.31 13.31 -6.81
C ALA A 35 11.33 12.14 -7.05
N ASN A 36 11.67 10.94 -6.63
CA ASN A 36 10.75 9.79 -6.72
C ASN A 36 9.53 9.96 -5.80
N ILE A 37 9.72 10.45 -4.57
CA ILE A 37 8.61 10.76 -3.66
C ILE A 37 7.69 11.81 -4.27
N ALA A 38 8.24 12.89 -4.84
CA ALA A 38 7.46 13.95 -5.48
C ALA A 38 6.70 13.45 -6.72
N ARG A 39 7.34 12.66 -7.59
CA ARG A 39 6.69 12.04 -8.76
C ARG A 39 5.57 11.09 -8.35
N ASN A 40 5.80 10.23 -7.34
CA ASN A 40 4.79 9.32 -6.83
C ASN A 40 3.61 10.10 -6.23
N ARG A 41 3.87 11.18 -5.49
CA ARG A 41 2.82 12.05 -4.93
C ARG A 41 2.02 12.76 -6.02
N SER A 42 2.67 13.21 -7.10
CA SER A 42 2.00 13.81 -8.26
C SER A 42 1.11 12.81 -8.98
N ARG A 43 1.59 11.58 -9.22
CA ARG A 43 0.81 10.50 -9.84
C ARG A 43 -0.38 10.08 -8.96
N GLN A 44 -0.22 10.09 -7.64
CA GLN A 44 -1.30 9.82 -6.69
C GLN A 44 -2.37 10.91 -6.70
N LYS A 45 -1.98 12.19 -6.80
CA LYS A 45 -2.92 13.32 -6.89
C LYS A 45 -3.67 13.39 -8.23
N GLN A 46 -3.15 12.75 -9.28
CA GLN A 46 -3.74 12.73 -10.63
C GLN A 46 -4.65 11.50 -10.88
N GLN A 47 -4.86 10.62 -9.89
CA GLN A 47 -5.88 9.57 -10.04
C GLN A 47 -7.28 10.20 -9.96
N ASP A 48 -7.87 10.42 -11.14
CA ASP A 48 -9.20 10.94 -11.39
C ASP A 48 -10.28 10.03 -10.74
N PRO A 49 -11.41 10.54 -10.23
CA PRO A 49 -12.60 9.72 -9.93
C PRO A 49 -13.04 8.79 -11.07
N GLU A 50 -12.69 9.07 -12.33
CA GLU A 50 -12.87 8.12 -13.44
C GLU A 50 -12.00 6.84 -13.28
N SER A 51 -10.83 6.95 -12.64
CA SER A 51 -10.00 5.80 -12.26
C SER A 51 -10.66 4.92 -11.19
N ASP A 52 -11.50 5.49 -10.30
CA ASP A 52 -12.23 4.72 -9.29
C ASP A 52 -13.33 3.85 -9.94
N SER A 53 -14.03 4.40 -10.94
CA SER A 53 -15.09 3.66 -11.66
C SER A 53 -14.49 2.58 -12.58
N GLN A 54 -13.37 2.87 -13.22
CA GLN A 54 -12.66 1.94 -14.10
C GLN A 54 -12.05 0.76 -13.33
N TRP A 55 -11.51 1.02 -12.13
CA TRP A 55 -11.20 -0.09 -11.22
C TRP A 55 -12.43 -0.93 -11.05
N GLY A 56 -13.53 -0.31 -10.54
CA GLY A 56 -14.82 -0.91 -10.18
C GLY A 56 -15.19 -2.06 -11.11
N ALA A 57 -15.24 -1.70 -12.39
CA ALA A 57 -15.53 -2.60 -13.50
C ALA A 57 -14.46 -3.68 -13.70
N HIS A 58 -13.17 -3.35 -13.64
CA HIS A 58 -12.08 -4.32 -13.80
C HIS A 58 -12.12 -5.48 -12.80
N MET A 59 -12.44 -5.23 -11.53
CA MET A 59 -12.55 -6.33 -10.54
C MET A 59 -13.75 -7.24 -10.83
N GLN A 60 -14.83 -6.69 -11.38
CA GLN A 60 -16.03 -7.44 -11.73
C GLN A 60 -15.82 -8.40 -12.91
N ASN A 61 -14.70 -8.28 -13.65
CA ASN A 61 -14.30 -9.27 -14.67
C ASN A 61 -14.23 -10.71 -14.13
N LYS A 62 -13.98 -10.85 -12.82
CA LYS A 62 -14.14 -12.13 -12.11
C LYS A 62 -15.42 -12.07 -11.30
N LYS A 63 -16.26 -13.10 -11.35
CA LYS A 63 -17.51 -13.13 -10.55
C LYS A 63 -17.26 -13.29 -9.04
N PHE A 64 -16.15 -13.95 -8.68
CA PHE A 64 -15.81 -14.24 -7.29
C PHE A 64 -14.31 -14.15 -7.04
N ILE A 65 -13.95 -13.85 -5.79
CA ILE A 65 -12.59 -13.95 -5.25
C ILE A 65 -12.61 -14.86 -4.02
N GLN A 66 -11.53 -15.61 -3.81
CA GLN A 66 -11.35 -16.41 -2.61
C GLN A 66 -10.48 -15.68 -1.59
N LEU A 67 -10.97 -15.56 -0.36
CA LEU A 67 -10.22 -15.07 0.79
C LEU A 67 -10.41 -16.06 1.93
N ASN A 68 -9.34 -16.67 2.43
CA ASN A 68 -9.39 -17.62 3.56
C ASN A 68 -10.49 -18.69 3.39
N TYR A 69 -10.54 -19.34 2.22
CA TYR A 69 -11.57 -20.32 1.84
C TYR A 69 -13.01 -19.78 1.70
N GLN A 70 -13.24 -18.49 1.94
CA GLN A 70 -14.52 -17.85 1.68
C GLN A 70 -14.58 -17.34 0.25
N ARG A 71 -15.73 -17.55 -0.40
CA ARG A 71 -15.99 -17.11 -1.77
C ARG A 71 -16.80 -15.81 -1.72
N LEU A 72 -16.17 -14.72 -2.11
CA LEU A 72 -16.72 -13.36 -2.02
C LEU A 72 -17.13 -12.85 -3.42
N ARG A 73 -18.29 -12.21 -3.52
CA ARG A 73 -18.76 -11.61 -4.80
C ARG A 73 -18.06 -10.28 -5.06
N THR A 74 -17.36 -10.20 -6.20
CA THR A 74 -16.62 -9.00 -6.61
C THR A 74 -17.53 -7.79 -6.85
N GLU A 75 -18.74 -8.01 -7.35
CA GLU A 75 -19.75 -6.96 -7.52
C GLU A 75 -19.98 -6.21 -6.20
N GLN A 76 -20.24 -6.92 -5.11
CA GLN A 76 -20.46 -6.32 -3.80
C GLN A 76 -19.18 -5.72 -3.24
N LEU A 77 -18.05 -6.43 -3.34
CA LEU A 77 -16.75 -5.93 -2.89
C LEU A 77 -16.34 -4.61 -3.56
N SER A 78 -16.70 -4.41 -4.83
CA SER A 78 -16.39 -3.19 -5.59
C SER A 78 -17.14 -1.96 -5.09
N ARG A 79 -18.33 -2.15 -4.49
CA ARG A 79 -19.20 -1.07 -4.01
C ARG A 79 -18.83 -0.60 -2.61
N ILE A 80 -18.33 -1.51 -1.77
CA ILE A 80 -18.08 -1.22 -0.35
C ILE A 80 -17.11 -0.04 -0.12
N PRO A 81 -15.96 0.07 -0.81
CA PRO A 81 -15.09 1.24 -0.69
C PRO A 81 -15.81 2.58 -0.93
N GLN A 82 -16.77 2.60 -1.86
CA GLN A 82 -17.57 3.78 -2.16
C GLN A 82 -18.55 4.12 -1.05
N LEU A 83 -19.20 3.11 -0.44
CA LEU A 83 -20.09 3.31 0.71
C LEU A 83 -19.32 3.85 1.92
N VAL A 84 -18.13 3.30 2.19
CA VAL A 84 -17.25 3.77 3.27
C VAL A 84 -16.86 5.24 3.04
N ARG A 85 -16.50 5.61 1.80
CA ARG A 85 -16.21 7.00 1.41
C ARG A 85 -17.42 7.90 1.61
N GLN A 86 -18.58 7.52 1.07
CA GLN A 86 -19.81 8.31 1.15
C GLN A 86 -20.21 8.61 2.60
N ARG A 87 -19.96 7.66 3.51
CA ARG A 87 -20.27 7.82 4.92
C ARG A 87 -19.20 8.57 5.71
N GLY A 88 -18.02 8.78 5.11
CA GLY A 88 -16.86 9.36 5.78
C GLY A 88 -16.25 8.44 6.83
N LEU A 89 -16.45 7.13 6.71
CA LEU A 89 -15.85 6.15 7.62
C LEU A 89 -14.35 6.03 7.35
N LYS A 90 -13.58 5.90 8.41
CA LYS A 90 -12.13 5.76 8.35
C LYS A 90 -11.69 4.45 8.98
N LEU A 91 -10.79 3.75 8.30
CA LEU A 91 -10.25 2.47 8.72
C LEU A 91 -8.79 2.66 9.10
N LYS A 92 -8.37 2.06 10.21
CA LYS A 92 -6.97 2.10 10.67
C LYS A 92 -6.37 0.70 10.72
N LYS A 93 -5.04 0.62 10.66
CA LYS A 93 -4.34 -0.66 10.88
C LYS A 93 -4.49 -1.07 12.34
N GLY A 94 -4.70 -2.36 12.55
CA GLY A 94 -4.82 -2.94 13.88
C GLY A 94 -6.17 -2.66 14.56
N MET A 95 -7.23 -2.32 13.80
CA MET A 95 -8.59 -2.30 14.34
C MET A 95 -8.92 -3.64 15.00
N THR A 96 -9.50 -3.56 16.18
CA THR A 96 -10.09 -4.69 16.89
C THR A 96 -11.25 -5.27 16.08
N GLN A 97 -11.60 -6.53 16.35
CA GLN A 97 -12.76 -7.16 15.72
C GLN A 97 -14.06 -6.39 15.99
N ALA A 98 -14.20 -5.81 17.19
CA ALA A 98 -15.37 -4.99 17.53
C ALA A 98 -15.45 -3.71 16.69
N GLU A 99 -14.33 -3.00 16.50
CA GLU A 99 -14.27 -1.83 15.62
C GLU A 99 -14.61 -2.18 14.17
N GLN A 100 -14.08 -3.31 13.66
CA GLN A 100 -14.42 -3.80 12.32
C GLN A 100 -15.91 -4.10 12.19
N GLN A 101 -16.51 -4.79 13.18
CA GLN A 101 -17.92 -5.13 13.16
C GLN A 101 -18.84 -3.91 13.14
N VAL A 102 -18.48 -2.83 13.84
CA VAL A 102 -19.24 -1.57 13.81
C VAL A 102 -19.28 -0.99 12.39
N ILE A 103 -18.14 -0.97 11.70
CA ILE A 103 -18.05 -0.48 10.32
C ILE A 103 -18.80 -1.40 9.36
N GLU A 104 -18.66 -2.72 9.51
CA GLU A 104 -19.39 -3.72 8.73
C GLU A 104 -20.90 -3.53 8.85
N ASN A 105 -21.40 -3.38 10.09
CA ASN A 105 -22.82 -3.17 10.34
C ASN A 105 -23.32 -1.86 9.71
N GLU A 106 -22.51 -0.80 9.72
CA GLU A 106 -22.87 0.46 9.08
C GLU A 106 -22.94 0.31 7.55
N ILE A 107 -22.00 -0.41 6.94
CA ILE A 107 -22.02 -0.71 5.50
C ILE A 107 -23.30 -1.48 5.13
N LEU A 108 -23.64 -2.53 5.89
CA LEU A 108 -24.83 -3.34 5.66
C LEU A 108 -26.13 -2.54 5.86
N ARG A 109 -26.12 -1.55 6.77
CA ARG A 109 -27.25 -0.62 6.97
C ARG A 109 -27.41 0.34 5.81
N MET A 110 -26.31 0.78 5.19
CA MET A 110 -26.35 1.69 4.04
C MET A 110 -26.83 1.01 2.77
N ASP A 111 -26.40 -0.24 2.54
CA ASP A 111 -26.79 -1.02 1.36
C ASP A 111 -27.21 -2.44 1.76
N PRO A 112 -28.51 -2.67 2.02
CA PRO A 112 -29.04 -4.00 2.31
C PRO A 112 -28.91 -5.01 1.17
N SER A 113 -28.54 -4.58 -0.05
CA SER A 113 -28.28 -5.48 -1.18
C SER A 113 -26.93 -6.22 -1.04
N ILE A 114 -26.08 -5.79 -0.10
CA ILE A 114 -24.89 -6.54 0.33
C ILE A 114 -25.38 -7.65 1.26
N THR A 115 -25.92 -8.70 0.64
CA THR A 115 -26.63 -9.80 1.34
C THR A 115 -25.75 -10.71 2.17
N ALA A 116 -24.42 -10.57 2.12
CA ALA A 116 -23.53 -11.41 2.91
C ALA A 116 -22.49 -10.58 3.67
N ALA A 117 -22.47 -10.79 4.98
CA ALA A 117 -21.52 -10.18 5.90
C ALA A 117 -20.06 -10.50 5.55
N ALA A 118 -19.80 -11.59 4.82
CA ALA A 118 -18.46 -11.98 4.39
C ALA A 118 -17.83 -10.94 3.44
N GLU A 119 -18.61 -10.31 2.55
CA GLU A 119 -18.12 -9.27 1.64
C GLU A 119 -17.84 -7.95 2.39
N ALA A 120 -18.70 -7.58 3.34
CA ALA A 120 -18.47 -6.45 4.23
C ALA A 120 -17.18 -6.66 5.03
N HIS A 121 -17.05 -7.81 5.70
CA HIS A 121 -15.87 -8.20 6.44
C HIS A 121 -14.61 -8.23 5.56
N GLY A 122 -14.68 -8.90 4.41
CA GLY A 122 -13.56 -9.01 3.48
C GLY A 122 -13.07 -7.65 3.01
N SER A 123 -13.98 -6.71 2.74
CA SER A 123 -13.63 -5.34 2.33
C SER A 123 -12.99 -4.53 3.45
N VAL A 124 -13.59 -4.54 4.65
CA VAL A 124 -13.04 -3.86 5.84
C VAL A 124 -11.65 -4.40 6.17
N PHE A 125 -11.47 -5.73 6.06
CA PHE A 125 -10.19 -6.38 6.22
C PHE A 125 -9.18 -5.97 5.13
N ALA A 126 -9.58 -5.90 3.86
CA ALA A 126 -8.68 -5.47 2.78
C ALA A 126 -8.23 -4.01 2.90
N ILE A 127 -9.12 -3.09 3.24
CA ILE A 127 -8.74 -1.68 3.38
C ILE A 127 -7.72 -1.52 4.53
N SER A 128 -7.95 -2.17 5.67
CA SER A 128 -7.08 -2.08 6.85
C SER A 128 -5.78 -2.91 6.76
N ASN A 129 -5.71 -3.89 5.85
CA ASN A 129 -4.55 -4.78 5.68
C ASN A 129 -4.00 -4.76 4.23
N PRO A 130 -2.79 -4.19 4.00
CA PRO A 130 -2.20 -4.11 2.66
C PRO A 130 -2.03 -5.45 1.94
N ALA A 131 -1.76 -6.55 2.66
CA ALA A 131 -1.60 -7.86 2.03
C ALA A 131 -2.96 -8.42 1.56
N ALA A 132 -4.00 -8.26 2.38
CA ALA A 132 -5.36 -8.62 2.00
C ALA A 132 -5.88 -7.74 0.87
N ARG A 133 -5.55 -6.44 0.88
CA ARG A 133 -5.90 -5.51 -0.20
C ARG A 133 -5.45 -6.01 -1.57
N ARG A 134 -4.16 -6.40 -1.68
CA ARG A 134 -3.61 -6.91 -2.94
C ARG A 134 -4.27 -8.21 -3.40
N ARG A 135 -4.77 -9.03 -2.48
CA ARG A 135 -5.49 -10.28 -2.82
C ARG A 135 -6.90 -10.01 -3.29
N ILE A 136 -7.60 -9.07 -2.65
CA ILE A 136 -9.00 -8.79 -2.92
C ILE A 136 -9.13 -7.78 -4.07
N TYR A 137 -8.53 -6.60 -3.93
CA TYR A 137 -8.66 -5.48 -4.86
C TYR A 137 -7.59 -5.43 -5.94
N THR A 138 -6.70 -6.43 -5.97
CA THR A 138 -5.58 -6.56 -6.92
C THR A 138 -4.69 -5.31 -6.97
N GLU A 139 -3.86 -5.16 -7.99
CA GLU A 139 -3.00 -3.98 -8.20
C GLU A 139 -3.80 -2.74 -8.63
N GLY A 140 -5.09 -2.89 -8.92
CA GLY A 140 -5.93 -1.81 -9.42
C GLY A 140 -6.36 -0.79 -8.36
N PHE A 141 -6.31 -1.12 -7.05
CA PHE A 141 -6.89 -0.27 -5.99
C PHE A 141 -6.38 1.17 -6.00
N PRO A 142 -7.25 2.19 -6.16
CA PRO A 142 -6.81 3.56 -6.34
C PRO A 142 -6.20 4.06 -5.04
N ASN A 143 -5.02 4.67 -5.13
CA ASN A 143 -4.33 5.18 -3.96
C ASN A 143 -5.05 6.41 -3.37
N CYS A 144 -5.70 7.23 -4.21
CA CYS A 144 -6.55 8.33 -3.76
C CYS A 144 -7.69 7.81 -2.88
N LEU A 145 -8.43 6.81 -3.36
CA LEU A 145 -9.48 6.15 -2.58
C LEU A 145 -8.91 5.53 -1.30
N LEU A 146 -7.75 4.87 -1.36
CA LEU A 146 -7.13 4.34 -0.14
C LEU A 146 -6.83 5.43 0.89
N GLN A 147 -6.31 6.59 0.48
CA GLN A 147 -6.03 7.72 1.40
C GLN A 147 -7.31 8.29 2.01
N GLU A 148 -8.40 8.27 1.26
CA GLU A 148 -9.72 8.68 1.77
C GLU A 148 -10.32 7.67 2.74
N LEU A 149 -10.03 6.38 2.61
CA LEU A 149 -10.61 5.34 3.46
C LEU A 149 -9.73 4.96 4.65
N TYR A 150 -8.42 5.17 4.55
CA TYR A 150 -7.44 4.70 5.52
C TYR A 150 -6.82 5.84 6.31
N GLU A 151 -6.83 5.73 7.64
CA GLU A 151 -6.13 6.66 8.53
C GLU A 151 -4.61 6.49 8.39
N MET A 152 -4.00 7.38 7.61
CA MET A 152 -2.56 7.52 7.59
C MET A 152 -2.14 8.26 8.87
N ASN A 153 -1.66 7.53 9.88
CA ASN A 153 -0.87 8.13 10.95
C ASN A 153 0.39 8.71 10.29
N ILE A 154 0.44 10.04 10.18
CA ILE A 154 1.62 10.82 9.76
C ILE A 154 2.54 10.97 10.97
#